data_AF-A0AAV3RYS1-F1
#
_entry.id   AF-A0AAV3RYS1-F1
#
_cell.length_a   1.000
_cell.length_b   1.000
_cell.length_c   1.000
_cell.angle_alpha   90.00
_cell.angle_beta   90.00
_cell.angle_gamma   90.00
#
_symmetry.space_group_name_H-M   'P 1'
#
loop_
_entity.id
_entity.type
_entity.pdbx_description
1 polymer ?
#
loop_
_entity_poly.entity_id
_entity_poly.type
_entity_poly.pdbx_seq_one_letter_code
_entity_poly.pdbx_strand_id
1 'polypeptide(L)'
;MATLISYISLPPMITFKPQPVSTQFLTPKPNFRTIITTSATSSDQTQPSKTEPMSVDNLRKFVQLNLGNWTATFHHFDCHGNTVNKITTKLGVGSYGEDELLSLIQTLYIKQPPSSTSGPGDDEEEEWYEYKIKETNMFTVDKYQQIGFFPEEKAYALRYQTAGMLETVLRQGVLGEDDTGEELPRNLKLPSRRPSLVCENCMYSLEKDMRIRAFHIMDPQGFLDMLVVFLEERGSKTLDPPLFINVGDETNRIKQYLGTWKGRSKTKRSGVYGATISEAETVAVLEMNKDCQLIQDIKSTSSGSDVTTTVHWNGTITNNLVIFDGGFQYTLLPGGMYMGCPSDVAKSVRESKSFHLEVCWLESPDKRQRLVRTYDVEGFAVSSTYHFETRYDV
;
A
#
# COMPACT_ATOMS: atom_id res chain seq x y z
N MET A 1 -28.98 9.93 60.65
CA MET A 1 -27.95 10.86 61.17
C MET A 1 -26.79 10.01 61.69
N ALA A 2 -25.65 10.09 61.01
CA ALA A 2 -24.32 9.60 61.37
C ALA A 2 -24.18 8.15 61.89
N THR A 3 -23.79 7.22 61.00
CA THR A 3 -23.27 5.90 61.38
C THR A 3 -21.74 5.91 61.35
N LEU A 4 -21.18 5.32 62.40
CA LEU A 4 -19.76 5.24 62.78
C LEU A 4 -18.78 4.83 61.68
N ILE A 5 -17.64 5.52 61.72
CA ILE A 5 -16.34 5.09 61.23
C ILE A 5 -15.88 3.86 62.04
N SER A 6 -15.50 2.79 61.36
CA SER A 6 -14.57 1.79 61.91
C SER A 6 -13.56 1.40 60.84
N TYR A 7 -12.29 1.59 61.19
CA TYR A 7 -11.10 1.26 60.43
C TYR A 7 -10.92 -0.25 60.36
N ILE A 8 -10.75 -0.80 59.15
CA ILE A 8 -10.15 -2.13 58.97
C ILE A 8 -8.77 -1.94 58.36
N SER A 9 -7.77 -2.34 59.15
CA SER A 9 -6.34 -2.39 58.85
C SER A 9 -6.06 -3.42 57.75
N LEU A 10 -5.37 -2.98 56.70
CA LEU A 10 -4.76 -3.87 55.69
C LEU A 10 -3.44 -4.43 56.23
N PRO A 11 -3.15 -5.72 56.03
CA PRO A 11 -1.88 -6.33 56.42
C PRO A 11 -0.72 -5.89 55.49
N PRO A 12 0.54 -5.93 55.98
CA PRO A 12 1.68 -5.33 55.29
C PRO A 12 2.14 -6.09 54.05
N MET A 13 2.60 -5.32 53.06
CA MET A 13 3.30 -5.80 51.86
C MET A 13 4.51 -6.68 52.22
N ILE A 14 4.54 -7.90 51.69
CA ILE A 14 5.73 -8.74 51.66
C ILE A 14 6.63 -8.24 50.52
N THR A 15 7.73 -7.61 50.90
CA THR A 15 8.81 -7.19 50.00
C THR A 15 9.71 -8.40 49.72
N PHE A 16 9.59 -9.01 48.53
CA PHE A 16 10.54 -10.03 48.08
C PHE A 16 11.80 -9.34 47.53
N LYS A 17 12.91 -9.46 48.25
CA LYS A 17 14.27 -9.21 47.73
C LYS A 17 14.76 -10.47 47.02
N PRO A 18 15.13 -10.45 45.74
CA PRO A 18 15.79 -11.58 45.11
C PRO A 18 17.27 -11.63 45.56
N GLN A 19 17.68 -12.75 46.17
CA GLN A 19 19.08 -13.15 46.28
C GLN A 19 19.56 -13.80 44.97
N PRO A 20 20.83 -13.67 44.60
CA PRO A 20 21.35 -14.21 43.34
C PRO A 20 21.54 -15.73 43.47
N VAL A 21 20.74 -16.50 42.74
CA VAL A 21 20.96 -17.93 42.57
C VAL A 21 21.82 -18.14 41.32
N SER A 22 23.07 -18.53 41.56
CA SER A 22 23.96 -19.09 40.54
C SER A 22 23.45 -20.47 40.13
N THR A 23 22.79 -20.54 38.98
CA THR A 23 22.51 -21.82 38.29
C THR A 23 23.22 -21.84 36.95
N GLN A 24 24.14 -22.80 36.85
CA GLN A 24 24.93 -23.14 35.68
C GLN A 24 24.00 -23.49 34.52
N PHE A 25 24.13 -22.77 33.39
CA PHE A 25 23.47 -23.12 32.14
C PHE A 25 24.10 -24.39 31.57
N LEU A 26 23.42 -25.52 31.72
CA LEU A 26 23.68 -26.72 30.92
C LEU A 26 23.12 -26.50 29.51
N THR A 27 24.01 -26.25 28.56
CA THR A 27 23.71 -26.26 27.12
C THR A 27 23.29 -27.66 26.67
N PRO A 28 22.14 -27.84 25.98
CA PRO A 28 21.85 -29.11 25.33
C PRO A 28 22.71 -29.24 24.08
N LYS A 29 23.64 -30.21 24.06
CA LYS A 29 24.32 -30.65 22.84
C LYS A 29 23.32 -31.39 21.95
N PRO A 30 23.19 -31.08 20.66
CA PRO A 30 22.40 -31.90 19.75
C PRO A 30 23.17 -33.21 19.46
N ASN A 31 22.60 -34.32 19.91
CA ASN A 31 23.04 -35.66 19.50
C ASN A 31 22.58 -35.90 18.06
N PHE A 32 23.48 -35.75 17.09
CA PHE A 32 23.30 -36.29 15.75
C PHE A 32 23.40 -37.82 15.81
N ARG A 33 22.24 -38.50 15.80
CA ARG A 33 22.18 -39.91 15.36
C ARG A 33 22.02 -39.92 13.85
N THR A 34 23.09 -40.33 13.18
CA THR A 34 23.12 -40.63 11.75
C THR A 34 22.17 -41.77 11.45
N ILE A 35 21.04 -41.47 10.81
CA ILE A 35 20.24 -42.48 10.09
C ILE A 35 20.74 -42.44 8.65
N ILE A 36 21.51 -43.45 8.26
CA ILE A 36 21.91 -43.67 6.87
C ILE A 36 20.69 -44.29 6.19
N THR A 37 19.96 -43.48 5.43
CA THR A 37 19.01 -43.96 4.43
C THR A 37 19.65 -43.74 3.07
N THR A 38 20.00 -44.84 2.41
CA THR A 38 20.57 -44.89 1.07
C THR A 38 19.60 -44.31 0.04
N SER A 39 19.86 -43.10 -0.44
CA SER A 39 19.24 -42.55 -1.64
C SER A 39 20.05 -42.98 -2.86
N ALA A 40 19.44 -43.82 -3.69
CA ALA A 40 19.97 -44.18 -4.99
C ALA A 40 20.11 -42.90 -5.85
N THR A 41 21.31 -42.69 -6.37
CA THR A 41 21.61 -41.70 -7.41
C THR A 41 20.87 -42.07 -8.70
N SER A 42 19.77 -41.39 -8.98
CA SER A 42 19.31 -41.16 -10.36
C SER A 42 19.83 -39.79 -10.79
N SER A 43 20.84 -39.81 -11.66
CA SER A 43 21.27 -38.65 -12.43
C SER A 43 20.14 -38.25 -13.39
N ASP A 44 19.20 -37.45 -12.93
CA ASP A 44 18.33 -36.70 -13.82
C ASP A 44 19.05 -35.39 -14.15
N GLN A 45 19.44 -35.27 -15.41
CA GLN A 45 19.88 -34.02 -16.00
C GLN A 45 18.74 -33.03 -15.84
N THR A 46 18.96 -32.02 -15.00
CA THR A 46 18.01 -30.94 -14.73
C THR A 46 17.69 -30.23 -16.04
N GLN A 47 16.49 -30.46 -16.59
CA GLN A 47 15.96 -29.53 -17.58
C GLN A 47 15.84 -28.16 -16.92
N PRO A 48 16.24 -27.05 -17.60
CA PRO A 48 16.03 -25.72 -17.06
C PRO A 48 14.53 -25.55 -16.77
N SER A 49 14.22 -25.12 -15.55
CA SER A 49 12.85 -24.95 -15.09
C SER A 49 12.16 -23.91 -15.98
N LYS A 50 10.98 -24.20 -16.55
CA LYS A 50 10.22 -23.22 -17.35
C LYS A 50 9.80 -21.96 -16.54
N THR A 51 10.03 -21.98 -15.23
CA THR A 51 9.68 -20.93 -14.26
C THR A 51 10.70 -19.79 -14.18
N GLU A 52 11.98 -20.08 -14.36
CA GLU A 52 13.05 -19.09 -14.38
C GLU A 52 12.93 -18.08 -15.54
N PRO A 53 12.76 -18.48 -16.81
CA PRO A 53 12.66 -17.53 -17.91
C PRO A 53 11.43 -16.62 -17.79
N MET A 54 10.29 -17.13 -17.30
CA MET A 54 9.10 -16.31 -17.06
C MET A 54 9.30 -15.26 -15.97
N SER A 55 10.07 -15.58 -14.92
CA SER A 55 10.35 -14.65 -13.83
C SER A 55 11.26 -13.51 -14.31
N VAL A 56 12.29 -13.84 -15.11
CA VAL A 56 13.17 -12.86 -15.74
C VAL A 56 12.39 -11.94 -16.70
N ASP A 57 11.51 -12.50 -17.53
CA ASP A 57 10.69 -11.73 -18.44
C ASP A 57 9.74 -10.78 -17.71
N ASN A 58 9.12 -11.23 -16.62
CA ASN A 58 8.24 -10.39 -15.80
C ASN A 58 9.03 -9.27 -15.11
N LEU A 59 10.22 -9.56 -14.57
CA LEU A 59 11.09 -8.54 -14.00
C LEU A 59 11.48 -7.51 -15.06
N ARG A 60 11.86 -7.95 -16.26
CA ARG A 60 12.19 -7.06 -17.39
C ARG A 60 11.02 -6.15 -17.76
N LYS A 61 9.80 -6.71 -17.86
CA LYS A 61 8.59 -5.93 -18.14
C LYS A 61 8.27 -4.94 -17.02
N PHE A 62 8.46 -5.32 -15.77
CA PHE A 62 8.28 -4.42 -14.62
C PHE A 62 9.29 -3.27 -14.64
N VAL A 63 10.55 -3.55 -14.92
CA VAL A 63 11.61 -2.55 -15.06
C VAL A 63 11.26 -1.58 -16.19
N GLN A 64 10.97 -2.12 -17.38
CA GLN A 64 10.63 -1.32 -18.56
C GLN A 64 9.42 -0.40 -18.32
N LEU A 65 8.40 -0.89 -17.60
CA LEU A 65 7.22 -0.10 -17.27
C LEU A 65 7.56 1.14 -16.42
N ASN A 66 8.58 1.04 -15.56
CA ASN A 66 8.98 2.09 -14.61
C ASN A 66 10.05 3.06 -15.12
N LEU A 67 10.85 2.69 -16.13
CA LEU A 67 11.96 3.51 -16.64
C LEU A 67 11.56 4.93 -17.06
N GLY A 68 12.48 5.88 -16.90
CA GLY A 68 12.32 7.27 -17.37
C GLY A 68 12.21 8.29 -16.25
N ASN A 69 11.93 9.53 -16.65
CA ASN A 69 11.80 10.66 -15.74
C ASN A 69 10.31 10.97 -15.52
N TRP A 70 9.92 11.01 -14.26
CA TRP A 70 8.56 11.24 -13.82
C TRP A 70 8.47 12.56 -13.06
N THR A 71 7.60 13.46 -13.49
CA THR A 71 7.24 14.66 -12.72
C THR A 71 5.98 14.35 -11.93
N ALA A 72 5.97 14.66 -10.65
CA ALA A 72 4.96 14.16 -9.75
C ALA A 72 4.51 15.17 -8.69
N THR A 73 3.27 15.01 -8.25
CA THR A 73 2.77 15.62 -7.02
C THR A 73 2.55 14.54 -5.97
N PHE A 74 3.26 14.66 -4.85
CA PHE A 74 3.04 13.89 -3.64
C PHE A 74 1.89 14.50 -2.84
N HIS A 75 0.87 13.70 -2.56
CA HIS A 75 -0.27 14.08 -1.74
C HIS A 75 -0.27 13.23 -0.48
N HIS A 76 -0.29 13.88 0.67
CA HIS A 76 -0.48 13.25 1.97
C HIS A 76 -1.88 13.55 2.48
N PHE A 77 -2.65 12.51 2.77
CA PHE A 77 -4.00 12.60 3.30
C PHE A 77 -4.08 12.00 4.70
N ASP A 78 -4.97 12.59 5.51
CA ASP A 78 -5.42 11.97 6.76
C ASP A 78 -6.39 10.79 6.49
N CYS A 79 -6.81 10.09 7.55
CA CYS A 79 -7.76 8.99 7.48
C CYS A 79 -9.19 9.42 7.08
N HIS A 80 -9.46 10.71 6.95
CA HIS A 80 -10.72 11.29 6.49
C HIS A 80 -10.62 11.86 5.07
N GLY A 81 -9.50 11.62 4.37
CA GLY A 81 -9.31 12.06 2.98
C GLY A 81 -9.10 13.56 2.82
N ASN A 82 -8.72 14.27 3.88
CA ASN A 82 -8.32 15.67 3.80
C ASN A 82 -6.85 15.75 3.41
N THR A 83 -6.51 16.63 2.47
CA THR A 83 -5.12 16.87 2.08
C THR A 83 -4.41 17.61 3.20
N VAL A 84 -3.38 16.99 3.78
CA VAL A 84 -2.52 17.58 4.82
C VAL A 84 -1.35 18.31 4.18
N ASN A 85 -0.62 17.63 3.29
CA ASN A 85 0.52 18.22 2.57
C ASN A 85 0.47 17.88 1.08
N LYS A 86 1.01 18.79 0.27
CA LYS A 86 1.21 18.61 -1.17
C LYS A 86 2.62 19.06 -1.53
N ILE A 87 3.43 18.15 -2.07
CA ILE A 87 4.86 18.36 -2.30
C ILE A 87 5.18 18.00 -3.76
N THR A 88 5.90 18.87 -4.44
CA THR A 88 6.37 18.58 -5.80
C THR A 88 7.57 17.64 -5.75
N THR A 89 7.54 16.57 -6.55
CA THR A 89 8.61 15.58 -6.62
C THR A 89 8.97 15.28 -8.07
N LYS A 90 10.20 14.84 -8.31
CA LYS A 90 10.63 14.23 -9.57
C LYS A 90 11.22 12.87 -9.27
N LEU A 91 11.02 11.89 -10.14
CA LEU A 91 11.57 10.55 -9.96
C LEU A 91 12.32 10.16 -11.24
N GLY A 92 13.64 10.04 -11.12
CA GLY A 92 14.51 9.50 -12.17
C GLY A 92 14.66 8.01 -11.99
N VAL A 93 14.30 7.24 -13.03
CA VAL A 93 14.34 5.76 -12.99
C VAL A 93 15.22 5.22 -14.10
N GLY A 94 16.24 4.47 -13.73
CA GLY A 94 17.15 3.75 -14.62
C GLY A 94 17.21 2.26 -14.31
N SER A 95 17.96 1.53 -15.12
CA SER A 95 18.23 0.11 -14.92
C SER A 95 19.71 -0.21 -15.09
N TYR A 96 20.16 -1.25 -14.40
CA TYR A 96 21.52 -1.79 -14.52
C TYR A 96 21.49 -3.31 -14.52
N GLY A 97 22.46 -3.94 -15.19
CA GLY A 97 22.53 -5.39 -15.36
C GLY A 97 21.58 -5.92 -16.43
N GLU A 98 21.67 -7.22 -16.67
CA GLU A 98 20.87 -7.94 -17.68
C GLU A 98 20.30 -9.23 -17.06
N ASP A 99 19.20 -9.71 -17.66
CA ASP A 99 18.53 -10.96 -17.29
C ASP A 99 18.23 -11.09 -15.79
N GLU A 100 18.77 -12.11 -15.12
CA GLU A 100 18.54 -12.35 -13.68
C GLU A 100 19.19 -11.30 -12.77
N LEU A 101 20.21 -10.59 -13.29
CA LEU A 101 20.90 -9.51 -12.59
C LEU A 101 20.31 -8.14 -12.92
N LEU A 102 19.20 -8.09 -13.67
CA LEU A 102 18.51 -6.84 -13.97
C LEU A 102 18.03 -6.20 -12.66
N SER A 103 18.37 -4.92 -12.52
CA SER A 103 18.03 -4.09 -11.37
C SER A 103 17.40 -2.78 -11.82
N LEU A 104 16.47 -2.28 -11.02
CA LEU A 104 15.84 -0.98 -11.12
C LEU A 104 16.46 -0.06 -10.06
N ILE A 105 17.00 1.08 -10.52
CA ILE A 105 17.59 2.11 -9.66
C ILE A 105 16.74 3.36 -9.80
N GLN A 106 16.36 3.95 -8.66
CA GLN A 106 15.42 5.05 -8.62
C GLN A 106 15.94 6.14 -7.68
N THR A 107 15.94 7.37 -8.18
CA THR A 107 16.31 8.56 -7.41
C THR A 107 15.11 9.50 -7.35
N LEU A 108 14.62 9.75 -6.15
CA LEU A 108 13.53 10.67 -5.87
C LEU A 108 14.10 12.03 -5.49
N TYR A 109 13.70 13.06 -6.22
CA TYR A 109 14.02 14.45 -5.95
C TYR A 109 12.81 15.11 -5.32
N ILE A 110 13.02 15.77 -4.18
CA ILE A 110 11.97 16.41 -3.38
C ILE A 110 12.20 17.91 -3.41
N LYS A 111 11.21 18.68 -3.89
CA LYS A 111 11.30 20.14 -3.90
C LYS A 111 11.26 20.65 -2.46
N GLN A 112 12.28 21.41 -2.06
CA GLN A 112 12.33 22.03 -0.72
C GLN A 112 11.56 23.35 -0.70
N PRO A 113 11.01 23.75 0.47
CA PRO A 113 10.49 25.10 0.64
C PRO A 113 11.62 26.15 0.50
N PRO A 114 11.31 27.40 0.10
CA PRO A 114 12.31 28.47 0.04
C PRO A 114 13.05 28.62 1.38
N SER A 115 14.37 28.79 1.32
CA SER A 115 15.19 28.98 2.51
C SER A 115 14.77 30.25 3.25
N SER A 116 14.74 30.19 4.58
CA SER A 116 14.51 31.37 5.43
C SER A 116 15.69 32.35 5.45
N THR A 117 16.82 31.96 4.85
CA THR A 117 18.08 32.72 4.84
C THR A 117 18.36 33.46 3.51
N SER A 118 17.53 33.26 2.47
CA SER A 118 17.67 33.98 1.20
C SER A 118 17.36 35.47 1.36
N GLY A 119 18.25 36.32 0.84
CA GLY A 119 18.11 37.76 0.90
C GLY A 119 17.06 38.27 -0.13
N PRO A 120 16.40 39.40 0.12
CA PRO A 120 15.49 39.98 -0.86
C PRO A 120 16.29 40.45 -2.09
N GLY A 121 16.28 39.66 -3.17
CA GLY A 121 16.94 39.98 -4.43
C GLY A 121 17.77 38.85 -5.05
N ASP A 122 17.93 37.71 -4.36
CA ASP A 122 18.49 36.52 -4.98
C ASP A 122 17.41 35.85 -5.86
N ASP A 123 17.75 35.54 -7.12
CA ASP A 123 16.93 34.67 -7.95
C ASP A 123 16.89 33.30 -7.25
N GLU A 124 15.80 32.97 -6.55
CA GLU A 124 15.64 31.72 -5.82
C GLU A 124 15.72 30.53 -6.79
N GLU A 125 16.92 29.96 -6.95
CA GLU A 125 17.10 28.67 -7.63
C GLU A 125 16.31 27.61 -6.85
N GLU A 126 15.50 26.82 -7.56
CA GLU A 126 14.71 25.78 -6.91
C GLU A 126 15.63 24.71 -6.29
N GLU A 127 15.60 24.58 -4.97
CA GLU A 127 16.36 23.54 -4.27
C GLU A 127 15.64 22.19 -4.26
N TRP A 128 16.40 21.13 -4.52
CA TRP A 128 15.91 19.75 -4.61
C TRP A 128 16.75 18.84 -3.72
N TYR A 129 16.10 18.15 -2.79
CA TYR A 129 16.74 17.11 -1.99
C TYR A 129 16.72 15.77 -2.73
N GLU A 130 17.87 15.09 -2.80
CA GLU A 130 18.02 13.77 -3.43
C GLU A 130 17.84 12.63 -2.42
N TYR A 131 16.87 11.74 -2.67
CA TYR A 131 16.69 10.49 -1.94
C TYR A 131 16.87 9.28 -2.86
N LYS A 132 17.86 8.43 -2.56
CA LYS A 132 18.10 7.19 -3.28
C LYS A 132 17.20 6.08 -2.74
N ILE A 133 16.23 5.66 -3.56
CA ILE A 133 15.33 4.55 -3.21
C ILE A 133 16.14 3.24 -3.25
N LYS A 134 15.80 2.31 -2.35
CA LYS A 134 16.42 0.98 -2.33
C LYS A 134 16.28 0.30 -3.69
N GLU A 135 17.38 -0.25 -4.17
CA GLU A 135 17.44 -0.98 -5.43
C GLU A 135 16.38 -2.10 -5.46
N THR A 136 15.73 -2.25 -6.61
CA THR A 136 14.75 -3.31 -6.85
C THR A 136 15.30 -4.29 -7.88
N ASN A 137 15.52 -5.54 -7.50
CA ASN A 137 16.04 -6.61 -8.36
C ASN A 137 15.28 -7.92 -8.12
N MET A 138 15.64 -9.00 -8.82
CA MET A 138 14.98 -10.31 -8.74
C MET A 138 14.75 -10.79 -7.30
N PHE A 139 15.74 -10.57 -6.43
CA PHE A 139 15.66 -11.00 -5.04
C PHE A 139 14.69 -10.13 -4.22
N THR A 140 14.76 -8.81 -4.35
CA THR A 140 13.92 -7.91 -3.56
C THR A 140 12.45 -7.98 -3.97
N VAL A 141 12.16 -8.08 -5.28
CA VAL A 141 10.77 -8.14 -5.78
C VAL A 141 10.03 -9.36 -5.24
N ASP A 142 10.73 -10.49 -5.12
CA ASP A 142 10.16 -11.74 -4.65
C ASP A 142 10.15 -11.81 -3.12
N LYS A 143 11.31 -11.62 -2.47
CA LYS A 143 11.47 -11.87 -1.02
C LYS A 143 11.00 -10.72 -0.14
N TYR A 144 11.20 -9.47 -0.54
CA TYR A 144 10.93 -8.31 0.32
C TYR A 144 9.64 -7.59 -0.05
N GLN A 145 9.39 -7.40 -1.34
CA GLN A 145 8.25 -6.63 -1.83
C GLN A 145 7.02 -7.50 -2.14
N GLN A 146 7.20 -8.82 -2.27
CA GLN A 146 6.16 -9.79 -2.64
C GLN A 146 5.34 -9.33 -3.87
N ILE A 147 5.98 -8.84 -4.92
CA ILE A 147 5.33 -8.12 -6.03
C ILE A 147 4.04 -8.80 -6.55
N GLY A 148 2.97 -8.04 -6.74
CA GLY A 148 1.82 -8.48 -7.55
C GLY A 148 1.82 -7.69 -8.85
N PHE A 149 2.28 -8.28 -9.96
CA PHE A 149 2.49 -7.56 -11.22
C PHE A 149 1.53 -8.01 -12.33
N PHE A 150 0.97 -7.03 -13.03
CA PHE A 150 0.04 -7.18 -14.15
C PHE A 150 0.66 -6.53 -15.40
N PRO A 151 1.39 -7.31 -16.22
CA PRO A 151 2.14 -6.75 -17.35
C PRO A 151 1.23 -6.16 -18.43
N GLU A 152 0.08 -6.78 -18.69
CA GLU A 152 -0.86 -6.37 -19.75
C GLU A 152 -1.68 -5.16 -19.31
N GLU A 153 -2.15 -5.19 -18.06
CA GLU A 153 -2.97 -4.15 -17.45
C GLU A 153 -2.15 -2.97 -16.92
N LYS A 154 -0.81 -3.07 -16.94
CA LYS A 154 0.13 -2.05 -16.44
C LYS A 154 -0.20 -1.63 -15.00
N ALA A 155 -0.35 -2.60 -14.11
CA ALA A 155 -0.59 -2.35 -12.69
C ALA A 155 0.35 -3.19 -11.82
N TYR A 156 0.68 -2.72 -10.62
CA TYR A 156 1.45 -3.51 -9.67
C TYR A 156 1.19 -3.15 -8.21
N ALA A 157 1.48 -4.08 -7.30
CA ALA A 157 1.48 -3.85 -5.86
C ALA A 157 2.80 -4.30 -5.22
N LEU A 158 3.32 -3.50 -4.29
CA LEU A 158 4.57 -3.74 -3.58
C LEU A 158 4.40 -3.56 -2.08
N ARG A 159 5.13 -4.36 -1.30
CA ARG A 159 5.34 -4.15 0.14
C ARG A 159 6.60 -3.35 0.38
N TYR A 160 6.54 -2.42 1.32
CA TYR A 160 7.72 -1.77 1.89
C TYR A 160 7.93 -2.23 3.32
N GLN A 161 9.20 -2.39 3.71
CA GLN A 161 9.55 -2.76 5.08
C GLN A 161 9.38 -1.59 6.07
N THR A 162 9.49 -0.36 5.58
CA THR A 162 9.49 0.88 6.36
C THR A 162 8.86 2.01 5.55
N ALA A 163 8.30 3.01 6.21
CA ALA A 163 7.80 4.23 5.56
C ALA A 163 8.88 5.33 5.42
N GLY A 164 10.17 5.02 5.64
CA GLY A 164 11.24 6.02 5.72
C GLY A 164 11.40 6.91 4.47
N MET A 165 11.18 6.37 3.27
CA MET A 165 11.17 7.19 2.04
C MET A 165 10.07 8.27 2.10
N LEU A 166 8.87 7.91 2.56
CA LEU A 166 7.74 8.83 2.69
C LEU A 166 7.96 9.84 3.82
N GLU A 167 8.59 9.41 4.92
CA GLU A 167 9.04 10.30 6.00
C GLU A 167 10.00 11.37 5.47
N THR A 168 11.01 10.98 4.67
CA THR A 168 11.96 11.93 4.09
C THR A 168 11.28 12.92 3.14
N VAL A 169 10.32 12.47 2.32
CA VAL A 169 9.53 13.38 1.47
C VAL A 169 8.84 14.44 2.31
N LEU A 170 8.17 14.04 3.40
CA LEU A 170 7.48 14.97 4.29
C LEU A 170 8.44 15.94 4.99
N ARG A 171 9.56 15.45 5.52
CA ARG A 171 10.55 16.28 6.20
C ARG A 171 11.15 17.31 5.23
N GLN A 172 11.71 16.85 4.13
CA GLN A 172 12.43 17.70 3.19
C GLN A 172 11.48 18.63 2.42
N GLY A 173 10.27 18.16 2.08
CA GLY A 173 9.31 18.97 1.33
C GLY A 173 8.49 19.96 2.17
N VAL A 174 8.49 19.83 3.50
CA VAL A 174 7.75 20.75 4.39
C VAL A 174 8.68 21.57 5.29
N LEU A 175 9.73 20.97 5.83
CA LEU A 175 10.68 21.62 6.73
C LEU A 175 11.92 22.15 6.00
N GLY A 176 12.29 21.55 4.87
CA GLY A 176 13.46 21.96 4.09
C GLY A 176 14.79 21.65 4.79
N GLU A 177 15.81 22.45 4.49
CA GLU A 177 17.15 22.35 5.08
C GLU A 177 17.18 22.65 6.59
N ASP A 178 16.19 23.38 7.09
CA ASP A 178 16.05 23.76 8.49
C ASP A 178 15.61 22.59 9.40
N ASP A 179 15.37 21.39 8.85
CA ASP A 179 15.07 20.20 9.67
C ASP A 179 16.28 19.82 10.52
N THR A 180 16.16 20.04 11.84
CA THR A 180 17.17 19.67 12.84
C THR A 180 17.31 18.16 13.03
N GLY A 181 16.49 17.35 12.33
CA GLY A 181 16.42 15.91 12.52
C GLY A 181 15.71 15.52 13.81
N GLU A 182 15.00 16.46 14.44
CA GLU A 182 14.21 16.19 15.63
C GLU A 182 13.18 15.08 15.37
N GLU A 183 13.05 14.22 16.38
CA GLU A 183 12.28 12.98 16.30
C GLU A 183 10.79 13.20 15.96
N LEU A 184 10.21 14.34 16.36
CA LEU A 184 8.79 14.69 16.19
C LEU A 184 8.60 16.22 16.05
N PRO A 185 8.63 16.77 14.81
CA PRO A 185 8.27 18.17 14.57
C PRO A 185 6.81 18.44 14.98
N ARG A 186 6.55 19.56 15.69
CA ARG A 186 5.25 19.82 16.35
C ARG A 186 4.05 19.94 15.39
N ASN A 187 4.27 20.35 14.14
CA ASN A 187 3.19 20.66 13.18
C ASN A 187 3.24 19.79 11.91
N LEU A 188 3.99 18.69 11.92
CA LEU A 188 4.09 17.80 10.78
C LEU A 188 3.80 16.37 11.22
N LYS A 189 2.72 15.80 10.68
CA LYS A 189 2.39 14.39 10.88
C LYS A 189 3.33 13.52 10.04
N LEU A 190 4.21 12.79 10.73
CA LEU A 190 5.12 11.80 10.14
C LEU A 190 4.57 10.38 10.32
N PRO A 191 4.91 9.44 9.42
CA PRO A 191 4.54 8.04 9.59
C PRO A 191 5.25 7.44 10.80
N SER A 192 4.63 6.43 11.40
CA SER A 192 5.24 5.65 12.47
C SER A 192 6.60 5.06 12.05
N ARG A 193 7.60 5.05 12.96
CA ARG A 193 8.95 4.50 12.66
C ARG A 193 8.95 3.01 12.34
N ARG A 194 8.01 2.26 12.94
CA ARG A 194 7.84 0.82 12.77
C ARG A 194 6.39 0.51 12.42
N PRO A 195 5.95 0.89 11.21
CA PRO A 195 4.57 0.63 10.79
C PRO A 195 4.35 -0.89 10.71
N SER A 196 3.14 -1.35 11.02
CA SER A 196 2.81 -2.77 10.88
C SER A 196 2.76 -3.19 9.41
N LEU A 197 2.31 -2.28 8.54
CA LEU A 197 2.15 -2.51 7.11
C LEU A 197 2.38 -1.23 6.31
N VAL A 198 3.16 -1.33 5.22
CA VAL A 198 3.30 -0.30 4.20
C VAL A 198 3.11 -0.96 2.84
N CYS A 199 2.02 -0.61 2.16
CA CYS A 199 1.63 -1.21 0.89
C CYS A 199 1.46 -0.14 -0.18
N GLU A 200 2.18 -0.29 -1.28
CA GLU A 200 2.00 0.47 -2.51
C GLU A 200 1.10 -0.29 -3.47
N ASN A 201 0.16 0.42 -4.08
CA ASN A 201 -0.61 -0.02 -5.23
C ASN A 201 -0.43 1.02 -6.34
N CYS A 202 0.02 0.57 -7.51
CA CYS A 202 0.26 1.40 -8.67
C CYS A 202 -0.67 1.01 -9.82
N MET A 203 -1.31 2.02 -10.41
CA MET A 203 -2.14 1.87 -11.61
C MET A 203 -1.74 2.94 -12.62
N TYR A 204 -1.59 2.54 -13.88
CA TYR A 204 -1.30 3.44 -14.99
C TYR A 204 -2.59 3.90 -15.64
N SER A 205 -2.63 5.15 -16.09
CA SER A 205 -3.77 5.64 -16.85
C SER A 205 -3.90 4.87 -18.16
N LEU A 206 -5.14 4.69 -18.61
CA LEU A 206 -5.43 4.03 -19.89
C LEU A 206 -5.24 4.98 -21.08
N GLU A 207 -5.27 6.29 -20.84
CA GLU A 207 -5.28 7.32 -21.89
C GLU A 207 -3.98 8.13 -21.96
N LYS A 208 -3.27 8.27 -20.84
CA LYS A 208 -2.05 9.10 -20.73
C LYS A 208 -0.89 8.28 -20.18
N ASP A 209 0.36 8.69 -20.46
CA ASP A 209 1.55 8.10 -19.81
C ASP A 209 1.74 8.68 -18.40
N MET A 210 0.74 8.41 -17.57
CA MET A 210 0.64 8.81 -16.18
C MET A 210 0.35 7.58 -15.32
N ARG A 211 0.63 7.71 -14.04
CA ARG A 211 0.29 6.69 -13.05
C ARG A 211 -0.04 7.30 -11.71
N ILE A 212 -0.80 6.57 -10.92
CA ILE A 212 -0.91 6.81 -9.48
C ILE A 212 -0.12 5.74 -8.74
N ARG A 213 0.60 6.12 -7.70
CA ARG A 213 1.22 5.22 -6.71
C ARG A 213 0.65 5.55 -5.34
N ALA A 214 -0.27 4.71 -4.88
CA ALA A 214 -1.04 4.92 -3.66
C ALA A 214 -0.53 4.02 -2.53
N PHE A 215 -0.32 4.61 -1.36
CA PHE A 215 0.30 3.98 -0.20
C PHE A 215 -0.66 3.94 0.98
N HIS A 216 -0.90 2.74 1.50
CA HIS A 216 -1.48 2.54 2.81
C HIS A 216 -0.37 2.40 3.83
N ILE A 217 -0.41 3.20 4.91
CA ILE A 217 0.52 3.08 6.04
C ILE A 217 -0.30 2.81 7.29
N MET A 218 -0.08 1.64 7.89
CA MET A 218 -0.70 1.26 9.15
C MET A 218 0.28 1.51 10.30
N ASP A 219 -0.22 2.03 11.41
CA ASP A 219 0.54 2.20 12.64
C ASP A 219 0.99 0.84 13.21
N PRO A 220 1.86 0.80 14.24
CA PRO A 220 2.30 -0.46 14.83
C PRO A 220 1.16 -1.33 15.41
N GLN A 221 0.01 -0.73 15.70
CA GLN A 221 -1.17 -1.39 16.26
C GLN A 221 -2.13 -1.92 15.18
N GLY A 222 -1.91 -1.57 13.91
CA GLY A 222 -2.72 -2.03 12.77
C GLY A 222 -3.87 -1.10 12.40
N PHE A 223 -3.89 0.14 12.90
CA PHE A 223 -4.82 1.18 12.47
C PHE A 223 -4.23 1.99 11.33
N LEU A 224 -5.08 2.56 10.48
CA LEU A 224 -4.63 3.45 9.42
C LEU A 224 -3.99 4.72 10.00
N ASP A 225 -2.70 4.93 9.72
CA ASP A 225 -1.92 6.08 10.18
C ASP A 225 -2.08 7.27 9.21
N MET A 226 -1.87 7.00 7.92
CA MET A 226 -2.01 7.98 6.84
C MET A 226 -2.14 7.32 5.47
N LEU A 227 -2.63 8.09 4.49
CA LEU A 227 -2.69 7.70 3.09
C LEU A 227 -1.81 8.63 2.27
N VAL A 228 -1.08 8.08 1.31
CA VAL A 228 -0.24 8.87 0.41
C VAL A 228 -0.53 8.50 -1.03
N VAL A 229 -0.57 9.49 -1.92
CA VAL A 229 -0.68 9.27 -3.37
C VAL A 229 0.36 10.11 -4.11
N PHE A 230 1.22 9.45 -4.87
CA PHE A 230 1.96 10.11 -5.94
C PHE A 230 1.10 10.07 -7.20
N LEU A 231 0.83 11.24 -7.78
CA LEU A 231 0.32 11.36 -9.15
C LEU A 231 1.51 11.74 -10.03
N GLU A 232 1.85 10.91 -11.01
CA GLU A 232 3.10 11.05 -11.76
C GLU A 232 2.84 11.00 -13.27
N GLU A 233 3.50 11.89 -14.02
CA GLU A 233 3.48 11.93 -15.49
C GLU A 233 4.90 11.74 -16.03
N ARG A 234 5.06 10.83 -17.00
CA ARG A 234 6.38 10.56 -17.60
C ARG A 234 6.68 11.54 -18.71
N GLY A 235 7.91 12.05 -18.75
CA GLY A 235 8.40 12.87 -19.86
C GLY A 235 7.66 14.20 -20.03
N SER A 236 6.96 14.67 -18.99
CA SER A 236 6.26 15.96 -19.00
C SER A 236 7.25 17.08 -19.31
N LYS A 237 6.95 17.87 -20.35
CA LYS A 237 7.76 19.03 -20.77
C LYS A 237 7.39 20.30 -19.99
N THR A 238 6.27 20.27 -19.29
CA THR A 238 5.80 21.36 -18.44
C THR A 238 6.49 21.27 -17.08
N LEU A 239 6.86 22.42 -16.53
CA LEU A 239 7.40 22.51 -15.17
C LEU A 239 6.32 22.29 -14.11
N ASP A 240 5.05 22.44 -14.49
CA ASP A 240 3.91 22.25 -13.59
C ASP A 240 3.67 20.76 -13.33
N PRO A 241 3.62 20.34 -12.05
CA PRO A 241 3.37 18.95 -11.72
C PRO A 241 1.90 18.59 -11.91
N PRO A 242 1.58 17.31 -12.17
CA PRO A 242 0.21 16.89 -12.47
C PRO A 242 -0.68 17.11 -11.25
N LEU A 243 -1.89 17.61 -11.50
CA LEU A 243 -2.93 17.84 -10.49
C LEU A 243 -4.12 16.93 -10.76
N PHE A 244 -4.83 16.57 -9.69
CA PHE A 244 -6.10 15.88 -9.84
C PHE A 244 -7.08 16.76 -10.63
N ILE A 245 -7.58 16.23 -11.73
CA ILE A 245 -8.71 16.83 -12.44
C ILE A 245 -9.96 16.47 -11.63
N ASN A 246 -10.74 17.47 -11.24
CA ASN A 246 -11.97 17.26 -10.49
C ASN A 246 -13.02 16.61 -11.39
N VAL A 247 -13.19 15.30 -11.26
CA VAL A 247 -14.27 14.54 -11.86
C VAL A 247 -15.50 14.68 -10.95
N GLY A 248 -16.19 15.82 -11.03
CA GLY A 248 -17.48 16.03 -10.36
C GLY A 248 -17.46 16.94 -9.13
N ASP A 249 -18.45 16.74 -8.25
CA ASP A 249 -18.75 17.57 -7.09
C ASP A 249 -17.83 17.24 -5.91
N GLU A 250 -16.83 18.08 -5.64
CA GLU A 250 -15.88 17.90 -4.52
C GLU A 250 -16.56 17.85 -3.15
N THR A 251 -17.78 18.41 -3.02
CA THR A 251 -18.51 18.42 -1.74
C THR A 251 -19.12 17.06 -1.42
N ASN A 252 -19.30 16.18 -2.41
CA ASN A 252 -19.85 14.86 -2.21
C ASN A 252 -19.16 13.83 -3.13
N ARG A 253 -17.96 13.41 -2.71
CA ARG A 253 -17.08 12.49 -3.44
C ARG A 253 -17.67 11.09 -3.63
N ILE A 254 -18.70 10.68 -2.89
CA ILE A 254 -19.27 9.32 -3.04
C ILE A 254 -20.12 9.20 -4.31
N LYS A 255 -20.76 10.30 -4.75
CA LYS A 255 -21.71 10.30 -5.89
C LYS A 255 -21.14 9.66 -7.15
N GLN A 256 -19.87 9.93 -7.46
CA GLN A 256 -19.21 9.41 -8.67
C GLN A 256 -19.04 7.89 -8.68
N TYR A 257 -19.11 7.22 -7.51
CA TYR A 257 -18.99 5.77 -7.40
C TYR A 257 -20.33 5.05 -7.35
N LEU A 258 -21.43 5.78 -7.11
CA LEU A 258 -22.76 5.19 -7.05
C LEU A 258 -23.18 4.63 -8.42
N GLY A 259 -24.03 3.60 -8.37
CA GLY A 259 -24.55 2.89 -9.53
C GLY A 259 -23.98 1.49 -9.70
N THR A 260 -24.23 0.92 -10.88
CA THR A 260 -23.79 -0.43 -11.23
C THR A 260 -22.54 -0.37 -12.10
N TRP A 261 -21.50 -1.08 -11.68
CA TRP A 261 -20.24 -1.22 -12.40
C TRP A 261 -20.09 -2.67 -12.86
N LYS A 262 -19.82 -2.88 -14.14
CA LYS A 262 -19.59 -4.22 -14.71
C LYS A 262 -18.22 -4.28 -15.35
N GLY A 263 -17.54 -5.41 -15.22
CA GLY A 263 -16.18 -5.52 -15.74
C GLY A 263 -15.58 -6.89 -15.56
N ARG A 264 -14.25 -6.91 -15.58
CA ARG A 264 -13.45 -8.12 -15.43
C ARG A 264 -12.42 -7.94 -14.34
N SER A 265 -12.08 -9.05 -13.71
CA SER A 265 -10.98 -9.12 -12.76
C SER A 265 -10.00 -10.23 -13.11
N LYS A 266 -8.72 -10.01 -12.80
CA LYS A 266 -7.63 -10.98 -12.93
C LYS A 266 -6.90 -11.04 -11.60
N THR A 267 -6.84 -12.22 -11.00
CA THR A 267 -6.12 -12.47 -9.75
C THR A 267 -4.80 -13.16 -10.03
N LYS A 268 -3.70 -12.57 -9.56
CA LYS A 268 -2.36 -13.14 -9.65
C LYS A 268 -1.79 -13.40 -8.27
N ARG A 269 -1.10 -14.53 -8.12
CA ARG A 269 -0.32 -14.86 -6.93
C ARG A 269 0.81 -13.84 -6.77
N SER A 270 1.06 -13.41 -5.54
CA SER A 270 2.22 -12.57 -5.22
C SER A 270 3.53 -13.33 -5.45
N GLY A 271 4.56 -12.58 -5.85
CA GLY A 271 5.86 -13.10 -6.27
C GLY A 271 6.12 -12.82 -7.76
N VAL A 272 7.40 -12.78 -8.15
CA VAL A 272 7.83 -12.35 -9.49
C VAL A 272 7.27 -13.22 -10.63
N TYR A 273 7.04 -14.50 -10.36
CA TYR A 273 6.43 -15.41 -11.32
C TYR A 273 4.98 -15.00 -11.67
N GLY A 274 4.21 -14.47 -10.72
CA GLY A 274 2.92 -13.86 -10.99
C GLY A 274 1.87 -14.79 -11.62
N ALA A 275 1.79 -16.04 -11.15
CA ALA A 275 0.84 -17.04 -11.65
C ALA A 275 -0.60 -16.50 -11.61
N THR A 276 -1.33 -16.57 -12.73
CA THR A 276 -2.76 -16.26 -12.73
C THR A 276 -3.50 -17.36 -11.98
N ILE A 277 -4.22 -16.97 -10.92
CA ILE A 277 -5.02 -17.87 -10.07
C ILE A 277 -6.43 -17.99 -10.63
N SER A 278 -7.02 -16.86 -11.01
CA SER A 278 -8.39 -16.80 -11.52
C SER A 278 -8.62 -15.55 -12.36
N GLU A 279 -9.60 -15.64 -13.24
CA GLU A 279 -10.22 -14.52 -13.93
C GLU A 279 -11.72 -14.60 -13.70
N ALA A 280 -12.40 -13.46 -13.62
CA ALA A 280 -13.83 -13.44 -13.36
C ALA A 280 -14.52 -12.22 -13.98
N GLU A 281 -15.77 -12.42 -14.39
CA GLU A 281 -16.69 -11.31 -14.66
C GLU A 281 -17.16 -10.72 -13.32
N THR A 282 -17.10 -9.40 -13.17
CA THR A 282 -17.49 -8.70 -11.95
C THR A 282 -18.68 -7.78 -12.17
N VAL A 283 -19.57 -7.74 -11.19
CA VAL A 283 -20.64 -6.74 -11.08
C VAL A 283 -20.58 -6.15 -9.68
N ALA A 284 -20.25 -4.86 -9.58
CA ALA A 284 -20.20 -4.12 -8.33
C ALA A 284 -21.30 -3.06 -8.32
N VAL A 285 -22.29 -3.21 -7.44
CA VAL A 285 -23.37 -2.25 -7.23
C VAL A 285 -23.06 -1.47 -5.97
N LEU A 286 -23.16 -0.14 -6.04
CA LEU A 286 -23.03 0.74 -4.89
C LEU A 286 -24.20 1.71 -4.87
N GLU A 287 -25.02 1.63 -3.83
CA GLU A 287 -26.23 2.44 -3.68
C GLU A 287 -26.22 3.17 -2.35
N MET A 288 -26.93 4.29 -2.29
CA MET A 288 -27.14 5.06 -1.07
C MET A 288 -28.63 5.24 -0.87
N ASN A 289 -29.15 4.78 0.27
CA ASN A 289 -30.57 4.89 0.58
C ASN A 289 -30.91 6.29 1.13
N LYS A 290 -32.21 6.54 1.39
CA LYS A 290 -32.72 7.82 1.87
C LYS A 290 -32.23 8.20 3.28
N ASP A 291 -31.79 7.22 4.06
CA ASP A 291 -31.27 7.39 5.42
C ASP A 291 -29.74 7.54 5.44
N CYS A 292 -29.12 7.81 4.27
CA CYS A 292 -27.68 7.90 4.08
C CYS A 292 -26.89 6.61 4.42
N GLN A 293 -27.55 5.45 4.42
CA GLN A 293 -26.88 4.17 4.51
C GLN A 293 -26.42 3.74 3.11
N LEU A 294 -25.19 3.25 3.03
CA LEU A 294 -24.57 2.76 1.82
C LEU A 294 -24.76 1.25 1.74
N ILE A 295 -25.12 0.75 0.57
CA ILE A 295 -25.27 -0.67 0.28
C ILE A 295 -24.31 -1.01 -0.85
N GLN A 296 -23.46 -2.01 -0.64
CA GLN A 296 -22.51 -2.48 -1.63
C GLN A 296 -22.70 -3.98 -1.88
N ASP A 297 -22.91 -4.33 -3.14
CA ASP A 297 -22.96 -5.72 -3.60
C ASP A 297 -21.86 -5.95 -4.63
N ILE A 298 -20.97 -6.91 -4.37
CA ILE A 298 -19.93 -7.33 -5.31
C ILE A 298 -20.17 -8.78 -5.68
N LYS A 299 -20.51 -9.00 -6.95
CA LYS A 299 -20.65 -10.32 -7.56
C LYS A 299 -19.43 -10.61 -8.43
N SER A 300 -18.87 -11.81 -8.28
CA SER A 300 -17.77 -12.32 -9.09
C SER A 300 -18.13 -13.72 -9.61
N THR A 301 -18.14 -13.89 -10.94
CA THR A 301 -18.39 -15.17 -11.61
C THR A 301 -17.11 -15.61 -12.29
N SER A 302 -16.49 -16.68 -11.77
CA SER A 302 -15.17 -17.15 -12.22
C SER A 302 -15.22 -17.75 -13.62
N SER A 303 -14.32 -17.32 -14.51
CA SER A 303 -14.19 -17.84 -15.86
C SER A 303 -13.83 -19.33 -15.84
N GLY A 304 -14.56 -20.16 -16.60
CA GLY A 304 -14.30 -21.60 -16.70
C GLY A 304 -14.82 -22.45 -15.53
N SER A 305 -15.55 -21.86 -14.59
CA SER A 305 -16.25 -22.58 -13.52
C SER A 305 -17.64 -21.99 -13.30
N ASP A 306 -18.61 -22.79 -12.87
CA ASP A 306 -19.96 -22.27 -12.53
C ASP A 306 -20.02 -21.60 -11.13
N VAL A 307 -18.85 -21.28 -10.55
CA VAL A 307 -18.77 -20.65 -9.23
C VAL A 307 -19.03 -19.16 -9.34
N THR A 308 -20.07 -18.72 -8.64
CA THR A 308 -20.41 -17.30 -8.47
C THR A 308 -20.43 -16.97 -6.99
N THR A 309 -19.67 -15.96 -6.58
CA THR A 309 -19.66 -15.44 -5.22
C THR A 309 -20.27 -14.05 -5.19
N THR A 310 -21.15 -13.80 -4.23
CA THR A 310 -21.73 -12.49 -3.96
C THR A 310 -21.39 -12.07 -2.55
N VAL A 311 -20.85 -10.88 -2.39
CA VAL A 311 -20.57 -10.26 -1.09
C VAL A 311 -21.46 -9.04 -0.97
N HIS A 312 -22.23 -9.00 0.11
CA HIS A 312 -23.14 -7.90 0.44
C HIS A 312 -22.64 -7.20 1.71
N TRP A 313 -22.46 -5.88 1.64
CA TRP A 313 -22.09 -5.05 2.77
C TRP A 313 -23.02 -3.86 2.89
N ASN A 314 -23.42 -3.56 4.13
CA ASN A 314 -24.06 -2.31 4.48
C ASN A 314 -23.03 -1.42 5.17
N GLY A 315 -23.18 -0.11 5.06
CA GLY A 315 -22.28 0.82 5.69
C GLY A 315 -22.91 2.18 5.91
N THR A 316 -22.18 3.03 6.62
CA THR A 316 -22.55 4.43 6.84
C THR A 316 -21.45 5.31 6.30
N ILE A 317 -21.84 6.47 5.77
CA ILE A 317 -20.91 7.49 5.32
C ILE A 317 -20.92 8.67 6.29
N THR A 318 -19.73 9.12 6.70
CA THR A 318 -19.53 10.36 7.44
C THR A 318 -18.46 11.16 6.72
N ASN A 319 -18.84 12.28 6.12
CA ASN A 319 -17.98 13.08 5.23
C ASN A 319 -17.41 12.21 4.09
N ASN A 320 -16.09 12.05 4.04
CA ASN A 320 -15.37 11.26 3.04
C ASN A 320 -15.02 9.85 3.52
N LEU A 321 -15.49 9.42 4.70
CA LEU A 321 -15.20 8.11 5.27
C LEU A 321 -16.46 7.24 5.24
N VAL A 322 -16.38 6.11 4.56
CA VAL A 322 -17.37 5.04 4.59
C VAL A 322 -16.89 3.97 5.54
N ILE A 323 -17.75 3.50 6.44
CA ILE A 323 -17.48 2.38 7.34
C ILE A 323 -18.55 1.32 7.11
N PHE A 324 -18.12 0.12 6.75
CA PHE A 324 -19.01 -1.03 6.53
C PHE A 324 -19.18 -1.87 7.79
N ASP A 325 -20.35 -2.50 7.87
CA ASP A 325 -20.69 -3.55 8.82
C ASP A 325 -19.73 -4.74 8.60
N GLY A 326 -18.81 -4.93 9.53
CA GLY A 326 -17.69 -5.88 9.40
C GLY A 326 -16.32 -5.23 9.60
N GLY A 327 -16.27 -3.90 9.65
CA GLY A 327 -15.06 -3.15 10.00
C GLY A 327 -14.13 -2.88 8.83
N PHE A 328 -14.59 -2.97 7.58
CA PHE A 328 -13.89 -2.46 6.41
C PHE A 328 -14.27 -0.99 6.19
N GLN A 329 -13.36 -0.17 5.66
CA GLN A 329 -13.60 1.26 5.44
C GLN A 329 -13.07 1.74 4.09
N TYR A 330 -13.77 2.71 3.48
CA TYR A 330 -13.28 3.48 2.34
C TYR A 330 -13.03 4.93 2.74
N THR A 331 -11.85 5.44 2.40
CA THR A 331 -11.55 6.86 2.44
C THR A 331 -11.62 7.42 1.03
N LEU A 332 -12.54 8.35 0.79
CA LEU A 332 -12.79 8.99 -0.50
C LEU A 332 -11.82 10.16 -0.70
N LEU A 333 -11.01 10.09 -1.75
CA LEU A 333 -9.95 11.05 -2.04
C LEU A 333 -10.32 11.94 -3.25
N PRO A 334 -9.64 13.09 -3.44
CA PRO A 334 -9.75 13.88 -4.66
C PRO A 334 -9.35 13.07 -5.91
N GLY A 335 -9.70 13.59 -7.10
CA GLY A 335 -9.27 13.00 -8.37
C GLY A 335 -9.90 11.67 -8.73
N GLY A 336 -11.09 11.38 -8.20
CA GLY A 336 -11.82 10.14 -8.50
C GLY A 336 -11.14 8.90 -7.93
N MET A 337 -10.48 9.04 -6.76
CA MET A 337 -9.87 7.92 -6.07
C MET A 337 -10.59 7.59 -4.75
N TYR A 338 -10.52 6.32 -4.36
CA TYR A 338 -10.73 5.93 -2.97
C TYR A 338 -9.70 4.87 -2.58
N MET A 339 -9.45 4.80 -1.27
CA MET A 339 -8.55 3.80 -0.68
C MET A 339 -9.29 3.05 0.42
N GLY A 340 -9.25 1.72 0.35
CA GLY A 340 -9.98 0.81 1.20
C GLY A 340 -9.08 -0.07 2.05
N CYS A 341 -9.44 -0.24 3.32
CA CYS A 341 -8.70 -1.09 4.25
C CYS A 341 -9.58 -1.54 5.43
N PRO A 342 -9.16 -2.56 6.21
CA PRO A 342 -9.77 -2.84 7.50
C PRO A 342 -9.49 -1.69 8.46
N SER A 343 -10.47 -1.38 9.30
CA SER A 343 -10.35 -0.41 10.40
C SER A 343 -9.31 -0.84 11.44
N ASP A 344 -9.16 -2.15 11.67
CA ASP A 344 -8.17 -2.74 12.58
C ASP A 344 -7.60 -4.01 11.96
N VAL A 345 -6.39 -3.92 11.39
CA VAL A 345 -5.67 -5.06 10.79
C VAL A 345 -5.29 -6.09 11.87
N ALA A 346 -4.92 -5.64 13.08
CA ALA A 346 -4.55 -6.54 14.16
C ALA A 346 -5.75 -7.37 14.65
N LYS A 347 -6.98 -6.87 14.53
CA LYS A 347 -8.20 -7.66 14.74
C LYS A 347 -8.32 -8.78 13.71
N SER A 348 -8.11 -8.51 12.42
CA SER A 348 -8.11 -9.56 11.38
C SER A 348 -7.10 -10.66 11.68
N VAL A 349 -5.88 -10.30 12.06
CA VAL A 349 -4.82 -11.25 12.42
C VAL A 349 -5.20 -12.05 13.69
N ARG A 350 -5.64 -11.39 14.76
CA ARG A 350 -6.07 -12.07 16.00
C ARG A 350 -7.23 -13.04 15.78
N GLU A 351 -8.15 -12.70 14.88
CA GLU A 351 -9.29 -13.54 14.52
C GLU A 351 -8.95 -14.59 13.44
N SER A 352 -7.68 -14.69 13.03
CA SER A 352 -7.23 -15.60 11.96
C SER A 352 -8.03 -15.44 10.67
N LYS A 353 -8.29 -14.19 10.28
CA LYS A 353 -9.01 -13.83 9.07
C LYS A 353 -8.06 -13.16 8.07
N SER A 354 -8.17 -13.58 6.82
CA SER A 354 -7.62 -12.83 5.70
C SER A 354 -8.24 -11.43 5.63
N PHE A 355 -7.49 -10.50 5.07
CA PHE A 355 -7.94 -9.14 4.83
C PHE A 355 -7.36 -8.62 3.51
N HIS A 356 -7.80 -7.46 3.06
CA HIS A 356 -7.28 -6.86 1.84
C HIS A 356 -7.14 -5.35 1.98
N LEU A 357 -6.31 -4.77 1.13
CA LEU A 357 -6.26 -3.34 0.87
C LEU A 357 -6.74 -3.08 -0.54
N GLU A 358 -7.34 -1.94 -0.80
CA GLU A 358 -7.94 -1.61 -2.08
C GLU A 358 -7.60 -0.18 -2.49
N VAL A 359 -7.30 0.02 -3.77
CA VAL A 359 -7.22 1.35 -4.37
C VAL A 359 -8.10 1.34 -5.61
N CYS A 360 -8.93 2.37 -5.75
CA CYS A 360 -9.71 2.61 -6.94
C CYS A 360 -9.33 3.94 -7.55
N TRP A 361 -9.34 4.01 -8.88
CA TRP A 361 -9.17 5.23 -9.63
C TRP A 361 -10.13 5.28 -10.82
N LEU A 362 -10.94 6.32 -10.88
CA LEU A 362 -11.78 6.67 -12.02
C LEU A 362 -10.92 7.32 -13.10
N GLU A 363 -10.81 6.66 -14.24
CA GLU A 363 -10.19 7.26 -15.45
C GLU A 363 -11.13 8.29 -16.06
N SER A 364 -12.43 7.98 -16.06
CA SER A 364 -13.52 8.81 -16.55
C SER A 364 -14.77 8.55 -15.69
N PRO A 365 -15.83 9.37 -15.80
CA PRO A 365 -17.06 9.13 -15.04
C PRO A 365 -17.66 7.73 -15.23
N ASP A 366 -17.39 7.08 -16.36
CA ASP A 366 -17.93 5.79 -16.77
C ASP A 366 -16.90 4.65 -16.73
N LYS A 367 -15.63 4.90 -16.38
CA LYS A 367 -14.57 3.86 -16.35
C LYS A 367 -13.71 3.98 -15.11
N ARG A 368 -13.45 2.85 -14.47
CA ARG A 368 -12.54 2.78 -13.32
C ARG A 368 -11.63 1.56 -13.36
N GLN A 369 -10.48 1.72 -12.73
CA GLN A 369 -9.57 0.65 -12.38
C GLN A 369 -9.61 0.45 -10.86
N ARG A 370 -9.53 -0.81 -10.41
CA ARG A 370 -9.29 -1.13 -8.99
C ARG A 370 -8.15 -2.10 -8.85
N LEU A 371 -7.33 -1.92 -7.83
CA LEU A 371 -6.28 -2.85 -7.47
C LEU A 371 -6.46 -3.26 -6.01
N VAL A 372 -6.72 -4.55 -5.81
CA VAL A 372 -6.92 -5.17 -4.51
C VAL A 372 -5.67 -5.98 -4.15
N ARG A 373 -5.16 -5.78 -2.94
CA ARG A 373 -4.03 -6.51 -2.39
C ARG A 373 -4.50 -7.39 -1.24
N THR A 374 -4.41 -8.70 -1.39
CA THR A 374 -4.94 -9.67 -0.42
C THR A 374 -3.85 -10.21 0.48
N TYR A 375 -4.15 -10.25 1.78
CA TYR A 375 -3.27 -10.74 2.84
C TYR A 375 -3.85 -11.98 3.49
N ASP A 376 -2.97 -12.91 3.87
CA ASP A 376 -3.35 -14.05 4.70
C ASP A 376 -3.55 -13.65 6.17
N VAL A 377 -3.76 -14.66 7.01
CA VAL A 377 -4.03 -14.52 8.44
C VAL A 377 -2.82 -14.01 9.24
N GLU A 378 -1.61 -14.06 8.66
CA GLU A 378 -0.37 -13.60 9.29
C GLU A 378 0.08 -12.23 8.76
N GLY A 379 -0.65 -11.67 7.78
CA GLY A 379 -0.32 -10.39 7.16
C GLY A 379 0.72 -10.49 6.04
N PHE A 380 0.92 -11.66 5.44
CA PHE A 380 1.68 -11.79 4.20
C PHE A 380 0.77 -11.58 2.99
N ALA A 381 1.25 -10.82 2.02
CA ALA A 381 0.53 -10.64 0.77
C ALA A 381 0.58 -11.92 -0.08
N VAL A 382 -0.57 -12.52 -0.32
CA VAL A 382 -0.70 -13.79 -1.06
C VAL A 382 -1.10 -13.62 -2.52
N SER A 383 -1.84 -12.55 -2.82
CA SER A 383 -2.26 -12.23 -4.18
C SER A 383 -2.55 -10.75 -4.37
N SER A 384 -2.64 -10.36 -5.63
CA SER A 384 -3.26 -9.11 -6.06
C SER A 384 -4.36 -9.42 -7.07
N THR A 385 -5.41 -8.59 -7.09
CA THR A 385 -6.49 -8.67 -8.07
C THR A 385 -6.68 -7.31 -8.72
N TYR A 386 -6.49 -7.27 -10.04
CA TYR A 386 -6.77 -6.09 -10.85
C TYR A 386 -8.20 -6.18 -11.38
N HIS A 387 -8.91 -5.06 -11.36
CA HIS A 387 -10.24 -4.90 -11.95
C HIS A 387 -10.23 -3.76 -12.96
N PHE A 388 -10.91 -3.98 -14.08
CA PHE A 388 -11.32 -2.93 -15.01
C PHE A 388 -12.84 -2.98 -15.16
N GLU A 389 -13.50 -1.87 -14.85
CA GLU A 389 -14.96 -1.80 -14.77
C GLU A 389 -15.50 -0.56 -15.48
N THR A 390 -16.62 -0.73 -16.16
CA THR A 390 -17.38 0.34 -16.81
C THR A 390 -18.72 0.53 -16.10
N ARG A 391 -19.16 1.78 -15.94
CA ARG A 391 -20.49 2.07 -15.40
C ARG A 391 -21.54 1.61 -16.39
N TYR A 392 -22.49 0.84 -15.89
CA TYR A 392 -23.64 0.39 -16.63
C TYR A 392 -24.81 1.29 -16.26
N ASP A 393 -25.12 2.24 -17.14
CA ASP A 393 -26.31 3.07 -17.00
C ASP A 393 -27.56 2.21 -17.33
N VAL A 394 -28.60 2.32 -16.49
CA VAL A 394 -29.95 1.80 -16.78
C VAL A 394 -30.79 2.94 -17.36
#